data_AF-A0A455U861-F1
#
_entry.id   AF-A0A455U861-F1
#
_cell.length_a   1.000
_cell.length_b   1.000
_cell.length_c   1.000
_cell.angle_alpha   90.00
_cell.angle_beta   90.00
_cell.angle_gamma   90.00
#
_symmetry.space_group_name_H-M   'P 1'
#
loop_
_entity.id
_entity.type
_entity.pdbx_description
1 polymer ?
#
loop_
_entity_poly.entity_id
_entity_poly.type
_entity_poly.pdbx_seq_one_letter_code
_entity_poly.pdbx_strand_id
1 'polypeptide(L)'
;MTTTQAPQAHVNLSSAELIERAVARGEGRLSANGALVVNTGLRTGRSPKDRFIVDEPSTRSQIDWEASTAPSMRTSSAHYGAVSMTI
;
A
#
# COMPACT_ATOMS: atom_id res chain seq x y z
N MET A 1 -19.44 15.82 25.21
CA MET A 1 -18.80 16.27 23.95
C MET A 1 -17.58 15.40 23.73
N THR A 2 -17.59 14.52 22.73
CA THR A 2 -16.46 13.63 22.41
C THR A 2 -15.66 14.24 21.26
N THR A 3 -14.50 14.81 21.58
CA THR A 3 -13.56 15.32 20.59
C THR A 3 -12.94 14.13 19.88
N THR A 4 -13.16 13.99 18.57
CA THR A 4 -12.47 12.97 17.77
C THR A 4 -11.02 13.43 17.60
N GLN A 5 -10.09 12.79 18.30
CA GLN A 5 -8.66 13.03 18.15
C GLN A 5 -8.20 12.44 16.82
N ALA A 6 -7.47 13.22 16.02
CA ALA A 6 -6.87 12.72 14.79
C ALA A 6 -5.88 11.59 15.09
N PRO A 7 -5.79 10.56 14.23
CA PRO A 7 -4.84 9.47 14.42
C PRO A 7 -3.40 10.00 14.43
N GLN A 8 -2.61 9.53 15.37
CA GLN A 8 -1.21 9.92 15.51
C GLN A 8 -0.37 9.30 14.40
N ALA A 9 0.30 10.14 13.61
CA ALA A 9 1.28 9.68 12.61
C ALA A 9 2.64 9.42 13.28
N HIS A 10 3.27 8.30 12.93
CA HIS A 10 4.66 8.01 13.26
C HIS A 10 5.51 8.09 11.99
N VAL A 11 6.65 8.78 12.05
CA VAL A 11 7.49 9.05 10.88
C VAL A 11 8.90 8.51 11.15
N ASN A 12 9.46 7.77 10.19
CA ASN A 12 10.85 7.28 10.22
C ASN A 12 11.25 6.52 11.50
N LEU A 13 10.36 5.68 12.03
CA LEU A 13 10.66 4.82 13.17
C LEU A 13 11.85 3.90 12.86
N SER A 14 12.68 3.66 13.87
CA SER A 14 13.71 2.63 13.79
C SER A 14 13.10 1.22 13.68
N SER A 15 13.90 0.25 13.23
CA SER A 15 13.45 -1.14 13.14
C SER A 15 13.05 -1.72 14.50
N ALA A 16 13.74 -1.36 15.59
CA ALA A 16 13.40 -1.79 16.94
C ALA A 16 12.02 -1.27 17.36
N GLU A 17 11.76 0.03 17.16
CA GLU A 17 10.48 0.67 17.46
C GLU A 17 9.31 0.10 16.64
N LEU A 18 9.56 -0.34 15.40
CA LEU A 18 8.56 -1.01 14.57
C LEU A 18 8.26 -2.43 15.09
N ILE A 19 9.30 -3.19 15.44
CA ILE A 19 9.17 -4.56 15.99
C ILE A 19 8.42 -4.54 17.32
N GLU A 20 8.77 -3.63 18.23
CA GLU A 20 8.10 -3.48 19.53
C GLU A 20 6.61 -3.20 19.36
N ARG A 21 6.26 -2.29 18.44
CA ARG A 21 4.86 -1.99 18.11
C ARG A 21 4.13 -3.19 17.52
N ALA A 22 4.74 -3.89 16.57
CA ALA A 22 4.12 -5.06 15.94
C ALA A 22 3.84 -6.17 16.96
N VAL A 23 4.77 -6.43 17.89
CA VAL A 23 4.59 -7.40 18.98
C VAL A 23 3.52 -6.92 19.97
N ALA A 24 3.56 -5.64 20.39
CA ALA A 24 2.57 -5.07 21.30
C ALA A 24 1.14 -5.09 20.73
N ARG A 25 1.00 -5.04 19.40
CA ARG A 25 -0.28 -5.11 18.68
C ARG A 25 -0.72 -6.55 18.35
N GLY A 26 0.10 -7.55 18.66
CA GLY A 26 -0.18 -8.96 18.33
C GLY A 26 -0.10 -9.29 16.83
N GLU A 27 0.55 -8.44 16.03
CA GLU A 27 0.71 -8.62 14.58
C GLU A 27 1.84 -9.62 14.23
N GLY A 28 2.64 -10.01 15.22
CA GLY A 28 3.70 -10.99 15.09
C GLY A 28 4.31 -11.40 16.43
N ARG A 29 5.34 -12.24 16.39
CA ARG A 29 6.09 -12.68 17.58
C ARG A 29 7.58 -12.76 17.28
N LEU A 30 8.40 -12.68 18.33
CA LEU A 30 9.83 -12.95 18.19
C LEU A 30 10.09 -14.46 18.12
N SER A 31 10.98 -14.81 17.19
CA SER A 31 11.64 -16.11 17.09
C SER A 31 12.69 -16.27 18.19
N ALA A 32 13.17 -17.50 18.43
CA ALA A 32 14.24 -17.77 19.42
C ALA A 32 15.54 -17.00 19.14
N ASN A 33 15.80 -16.63 17.89
CA ASN A 33 16.94 -15.81 17.48
C ASN A 33 16.64 -14.30 17.42
N GLY A 34 15.47 -13.86 17.88
CA GLY A 34 15.06 -12.45 17.88
C GLY A 34 14.49 -11.92 16.56
N ALA A 35 14.36 -12.74 15.52
CA ALA A 35 13.69 -12.30 14.28
C ALA A 35 12.17 -12.13 14.49
N LEU A 36 11.57 -11.13 13.87
CA LEU A 36 10.12 -10.97 13.85
C LEU A 36 9.49 -11.98 12.88
N VAL A 37 8.57 -12.81 13.40
CA VAL A 37 7.79 -13.78 12.64
C VAL A 37 6.35 -13.31 12.54
N VAL A 38 5.82 -13.25 11.31
CA VAL A 38 4.45 -12.80 10.99
C VAL A 38 3.72 -13.83 10.13
N ASN A 39 2.39 -13.79 10.14
CA ASN A 39 1.54 -14.61 9.26
C ASN A 39 0.68 -13.69 8.38
N THR A 40 0.79 -13.82 7.05
CA THR A 40 0.06 -12.99 6.08
C THR A 40 -1.33 -13.56 5.71
N GLY A 41 -1.74 -14.65 6.36
CA GLY A 41 -3.04 -15.28 6.16
C GLY A 41 -3.16 -15.95 4.80
N LEU A 42 -4.29 -15.74 4.13
CA LEU A 42 -4.62 -16.41 2.85
C LEU A 42 -3.69 -16.02 1.70
N ARG A 43 -3.16 -14.78 1.70
CA ARG A 43 -2.27 -14.28 0.65
C ARG A 43 -0.81 -14.42 1.08
N THR A 44 -0.23 -15.58 0.77
CA THR A 44 1.16 -15.92 1.12
C THR A 44 2.17 -15.63 0.01
N GLY A 45 1.71 -15.13 -1.14
CA GLY A 45 2.53 -14.80 -2.28
C GLY A 45 2.00 -13.59 -3.06
N ARG A 46 2.65 -13.29 -4.19
CA ARG A 46 2.20 -12.22 -5.09
C ARG A 46 0.83 -12.56 -5.68
N SER A 47 0.04 -11.53 -5.96
CA SER A 47 -1.21 -11.63 -6.72
C SER A 47 -1.03 -10.88 -8.05
N PRO A 48 -0.36 -11.47 -9.07
CA PRO A 48 0.01 -10.73 -10.29
C PRO A 48 -1.18 -10.12 -11.04
N LYS A 49 -2.36 -10.74 -10.94
CA LYS A 49 -3.61 -10.28 -11.54
C LYS A 49 -4.21 -9.04 -10.83
N ASP A 50 -3.76 -8.73 -9.62
CA ASP A 50 -4.20 -7.57 -8.84
C ASP A 50 -3.22 -6.39 -8.98
N ARG A 51 -2.29 -6.45 -9.95
CA ARG A 51 -1.37 -5.36 -10.28
C ARG A 51 -1.86 -4.64 -11.53
N PHE A 52 -1.98 -3.32 -11.44
CA PHE A 52 -2.39 -2.46 -12.54
C PHE A 52 -1.32 -1.42 -12.85
N ILE A 53 -1.26 -1.00 -14.11
CA ILE A 53 -0.46 0.13 -14.56
C ILE A 53 -1.43 1.17 -15.10
N VAL A 54 -1.23 2.44 -14.73
CA VAL A 54 -2.02 3.55 -15.24
C VAL A 54 -1.62 3.82 -16.69
N ASP A 55 -2.60 3.87 -17.59
CA ASP A 55 -2.40 4.26 -18.99
C ASP A 55 -2.32 5.79 -19.08
N GLU A 56 -1.08 6.32 -19.08
CA GLU A 56 -0.79 7.74 -19.26
C GLU A 56 0.04 8.01 -20.52
N PRO A 57 -0.14 9.17 -21.20
CA PRO A 57 0.53 9.46 -22.47
C PRO A 57 2.06 9.42 -22.43
N SER A 58 2.67 9.80 -21.30
CA SER A 58 4.13 9.85 -21.11
C SER A 58 4.80 8.49 -21.20
N THR A 59 4.10 7.40 -20.86
CA THR A 59 4.69 6.06 -20.72
C THR A 59 4.02 5.01 -21.59
N ARG A 60 2.85 5.31 -22.18
CA ARG A 60 2.04 4.38 -22.98
C ARG A 60 2.81 3.60 -24.04
N SER A 61 3.71 4.26 -24.78
CA SER A 61 4.49 3.64 -25.86
C SER A 61 5.66 2.78 -25.37
N GLN A 62 6.01 2.88 -24.10
CA GLN A 62 7.14 2.17 -23.48
C GLN A 62 6.71 0.91 -22.72
N ILE A 63 5.39 0.71 -22.55
CA ILE A 63 4.82 -0.39 -21.77
C ILE A 63 4.33 -1.49 -22.71
N ASP A 64 4.68 -2.73 -22.37
CA ASP A 64 4.07 -3.92 -22.95
C ASP A 64 2.73 -4.21 -22.26
N TRP A 65 1.64 -4.10 -23.01
CA TRP A 65 0.26 -4.21 -22.55
C TRP A 65 -0.32 -5.63 -22.67
N GLU A 66 0.44 -6.58 -23.22
CA GLU A 66 -0.02 -7.96 -23.46
C GLU A 66 -0.02 -8.80 -22.15
N ALA A 67 -1.15 -9.47 -21.86
CA ALA A 67 -1.48 -10.53 -20.88
C ALA A 67 -1.03 -10.43 -19.40
N SER A 68 0.11 -9.83 -19.11
CA SER A 68 0.71 -9.67 -17.77
C SER A 68 0.40 -8.32 -17.12
N THR A 69 -0.17 -7.40 -17.89
CA THR A 69 -0.53 -6.02 -17.53
C THR A 69 -1.99 -5.76 -17.90
N ALA A 70 -2.90 -6.54 -17.30
CA ALA A 70 -4.33 -6.36 -17.55
C ALA A 70 -4.72 -4.88 -17.28
N PRO A 71 -5.22 -4.14 -18.29
CA PRO A 71 -5.61 -2.76 -18.10
C PRO A 71 -6.95 -2.78 -17.36
N SER A 72 -6.94 -2.39 -16.09
CA SER A 72 -8.16 -2.04 -15.39
C SER A 72 -8.02 -0.63 -14.83
N MET A 73 -8.23 0.34 -15.73
CA MET A 73 -8.81 1.61 -15.34
C MET A 73 -9.91 1.92 -16.34
N ARG A 74 -11.11 1.37 -16.08
CA ARG A 74 -12.33 2.01 -16.57
C ARG A 74 -12.38 3.36 -15.87
N THR A 75 -12.25 4.44 -16.63
CA THR A 75 -12.45 5.81 -16.16
C THR A 75 -13.79 5.92 -15.43
N SER A 76 -13.77 5.85 -14.09
CA SER A 76 -14.84 6.43 -13.29
C SER A 76 -14.42 7.85 -12.98
N SER A 77 -14.98 8.81 -13.71
CA SER A 77 -14.83 10.25 -13.52
C SER A 77 -15.43 10.76 -12.19
N ALA A 78 -15.47 9.93 -11.14
CA ALA A 78 -16.17 10.21 -9.89
C ALA A 78 -15.25 10.48 -8.67
N HIS A 79 -13.92 10.44 -8.83
CA HIS A 79 -13.00 10.59 -7.69
C HIS A 79 -11.91 11.67 -7.81
N TYR A 80 -11.81 12.40 -8.92
CA TYR A 80 -10.94 13.58 -9.00
C TYR A 80 -11.77 14.85 -8.84
N GLY A 81 -11.89 15.31 -7.59
CA GLY A 81 -12.28 16.68 -7.29
C GLY A 81 -11.24 17.62 -7.92
N ALA A 82 -11.72 18.52 -8.77
CA ALA A 82 -10.92 19.50 -9.48
C ALA A 82 -10.06 20.34 -8.52
N VAL A 83 -8.74 20.30 -8.69
CA VAL A 83 -7.86 21.40 -8.33
C VAL A 83 -7.27 21.92 -9.64
N SER A 84 -8.01 22.83 -10.26
CA SER A 84 -7.50 23.63 -11.38
C SER A 84 -6.62 24.72 -10.75
N MET A 85 -5.31 24.49 -10.72
CA MET A 85 -4.35 25.57 -10.51
C MET A 85 -3.85 26.00 -11.89
N THR A 86 -4.49 27.01 -12.44
CA THR A 86 -3.96 27.79 -13.55
C THR A 86 -2.76 28.57 -13.01
N ILE A 87 -1.64 28.50 -13.72
CA ILE A 87 -0.48 29.40 -13.53
C ILE A 87 -0.89 30.87 -13.65
#